data_AF-A0AAN4YD29-F1
#
_entry.id   AF-A0AAN4YD29-F1
#
_cell.length_a   1.000
_cell.length_b   1.000
_cell.length_c   1.000
_cell.angle_alpha   90.00
_cell.angle_beta   90.00
_cell.angle_gamma   90.00
#
_symmetry.space_group_name_H-M   'P 1'
#
loop_
_entity.id
_entity.type
_entity.pdbx_description
1 polymer ?
#
loop_
_entity_poly.entity_id
_entity_poly.type
_entity_poly.pdbx_seq_one_letter_code
_entity_poly.pdbx_strand_id
1 'polypeptide(L)'
;MVEDPPSVRMNSLPLSILLVQVGFTLVITGILAKLGVRQPFKVSSLPAGEVFRPGILVIIEDVVAVDGARDKAYRAALLTRYAASVRFQRLIEALNWFWGLGGCLMGVLLIAVISSVRDQTFAFGLGEFSVLI
;
A
#
# COMPACT_ATOMS: atom_id res chain seq x y z
N MET A 1 -12.93 38.69 -0.72
CA MET A 1 -11.95 37.80 -0.07
C MET A 1 -10.92 37.50 -1.13
N VAL A 2 -9.67 37.96 -0.95
CA VAL A 2 -8.58 37.60 -1.86
C VAL A 2 -8.24 36.16 -1.55
N GLU A 3 -8.46 35.26 -2.50
CA GLU A 3 -8.14 33.84 -2.35
C GLU A 3 -6.63 33.71 -2.53
N ASP A 4 -5.94 33.33 -1.46
CA ASP A 4 -4.50 33.07 -1.52
C ASP A 4 -4.28 31.91 -2.51
N PRO A 5 -3.28 32.01 -3.41
CA PRO A 5 -3.01 30.96 -4.37
C PRO A 5 -2.74 29.64 -3.63
N PRO A 6 -3.28 28.51 -4.11
CA PRO A 6 -3.19 27.23 -3.40
C PRO A 6 -1.72 26.86 -3.20
N SER A 7 -1.34 26.51 -1.97
CA SER A 7 0.06 26.23 -1.67
C SER A 7 0.50 24.96 -2.41
N VAL A 8 1.43 25.15 -3.33
CA VAL A 8 1.94 24.11 -4.24
C VAL A 8 2.59 22.96 -3.48
N ARG A 9 3.17 23.25 -2.30
CA ARG A 9 3.68 22.23 -1.38
C ARG A 9 2.58 21.35 -0.79
N MET A 10 1.47 21.92 -0.29
CA MET A 10 0.38 21.10 0.28
C MET A 10 -0.26 20.20 -0.77
N ASN A 11 -0.32 20.65 -2.04
CA ASN A 11 -0.87 19.84 -3.13
C ASN A 11 0.05 18.69 -3.58
N SER A 12 1.36 18.76 -3.31
CA SER A 12 2.34 17.74 -3.72
C SER A 12 2.57 16.64 -2.66
N LEU A 13 2.19 16.92 -1.40
CA LEU A 13 2.37 16.00 -0.28
C LEU A 13 1.47 14.74 -0.28
N PRO A 14 0.21 14.76 -0.77
CA PRO A 14 -0.72 13.65 -0.58
C PRO A 14 -0.17 12.31 -1.08
N LEU A 15 0.42 12.29 -2.28
CA LEU A 15 0.98 11.06 -2.86
C LEU A 15 2.15 10.51 -2.04
N SER A 16 3.03 11.38 -1.57
CA SER A 16 4.19 10.99 -0.75
C SER A 16 3.75 10.42 0.60
N ILE A 17 2.74 11.04 1.21
CA ILE A 17 2.14 10.56 2.47
C ILE A 17 1.50 9.19 2.26
N LEU A 18 0.75 8.99 1.17
CA LEU A 18 0.15 7.69 0.85
C LEU A 18 1.21 6.59 0.70
N LEU A 19 2.32 6.87 0.03
CA LEU A 19 3.43 5.91 -0.10
C LEU A 19 4.03 5.53 1.26
N VAL A 20 4.25 6.51 2.15
CA VAL A 20 4.73 6.23 3.51
C VAL A 20 3.70 5.42 4.29
N GLN A 21 2.42 5.80 4.25
CA GLN A 21 1.36 5.12 4.98
C GLN A 21 1.18 3.67 4.54
N VAL A 22 1.08 3.43 3.23
CA VAL A 22 0.92 2.08 2.68
C VAL A 22 2.18 1.26 2.92
N GLY A 23 3.36 1.83 2.64
CA GLY A 23 4.64 1.15 2.87
C GLY A 23 4.81 0.74 4.33
N PHE A 24 4.49 1.64 5.26
CA PHE A 24 4.61 1.37 6.70
C PHE A 24 3.65 0.29 7.16
N THR A 25 2.41 0.29 6.63
CA THR A 25 1.42 -0.76 6.89
C THR A 25 1.91 -2.13 6.40
N LEU A 26 2.53 -2.19 5.21
CA LEU A 26 3.12 -3.43 4.69
C LEU A 26 4.30 -3.94 5.52
N VAL A 27 5.14 -3.02 6.02
CA VAL A 27 6.25 -3.37 6.92
C VAL A 27 5.71 -3.93 8.24
N ILE A 28 4.77 -3.24 8.90
CA ILE A 28 4.17 -3.72 10.15
C ILE A 28 3.52 -5.08 9.96
N THR A 29 2.65 -5.23 8.97
CA THR A 29 1.95 -6.51 8.71
C THR A 29 2.92 -7.62 8.34
N GLY A 30 4.00 -7.32 7.61
CA GLY A 30 5.08 -8.25 7.31
C GLY A 30 5.84 -8.71 8.57
N ILE A 31 6.14 -7.80 9.50
CA ILE A 31 6.75 -8.13 10.79
C ILE A 31 5.79 -9.00 11.62
N LEU A 32 4.54 -8.60 11.76
CA LEU A 32 3.53 -9.35 12.52
C LEU A 32 3.32 -10.76 11.95
N ALA A 33 3.32 -10.89 10.62
CA ALA A 33 3.26 -12.18 9.94
C ALA A 33 4.47 -13.06 10.25
N LYS A 34 5.69 -12.50 10.22
CA LYS A 34 6.92 -13.23 10.59
C LYS A 34 6.93 -13.66 12.06
N LEU A 35 6.40 -12.83 12.96
CA LEU A 35 6.31 -13.12 14.38
C LEU A 35 5.17 -14.09 14.73
N GLY A 36 4.35 -14.49 13.75
CA GLY A 36 3.25 -15.40 13.98
C GLY A 36 2.13 -14.80 14.84
N VAL A 37 2.02 -13.47 14.89
CA VAL A 37 1.00 -12.78 15.69
C VAL A 37 -0.38 -13.08 15.11
N ARG A 38 -1.33 -13.40 15.98
CA ARG A 38 -2.73 -13.63 15.60
C ARG A 38 -3.46 -12.30 15.50
N GLN A 39 -4.22 -12.11 14.42
CA GLN A 39 -4.98 -10.89 14.21
C GLN A 39 -6.17 -10.81 15.19
N PRO A 40 -6.37 -9.68 15.89
CA PRO A 40 -7.46 -9.56 16.86
C PRO A 40 -8.83 -9.30 16.22
N PHE A 41 -8.86 -8.84 14.97
CA PHE A 41 -10.06 -8.58 14.19
C PHE A 41 -9.92 -9.14 12.78
N LYS A 42 -11.04 -9.28 12.06
CA LYS A 42 -11.08 -9.77 10.68
C LYS A 42 -10.38 -8.77 9.75
N VAL A 43 -9.36 -9.20 9.02
CA VAL A 43 -8.68 -8.42 7.97
C VAL A 43 -8.98 -9.01 6.61
N SER A 44 -9.80 -8.31 5.81
CA SER A 44 -10.27 -8.78 4.50
C SER A 44 -10.88 -10.20 4.55
N SER A 45 -10.45 -11.14 3.71
CA SER A 45 -10.94 -12.53 3.77
C SER A 45 -10.39 -13.37 4.93
N LEU A 46 -9.50 -12.83 5.78
CA LEU A 46 -8.94 -13.55 6.91
C LEU A 46 -9.81 -13.37 8.17
N PRO A 47 -10.29 -14.46 8.80
CA PRO A 47 -11.06 -14.37 10.03
C PRO A 47 -10.18 -13.91 11.21
N ALA A 48 -10.83 -13.35 12.23
CA ALA A 48 -10.17 -13.01 13.49
C ALA A 48 -9.56 -14.28 14.13
N GLY A 49 -8.37 -14.16 14.72
CA GLY A 49 -7.64 -15.26 15.35
C GLY A 49 -6.65 -16.00 14.44
N GLU A 50 -6.70 -15.77 13.13
CA GLU A 50 -5.69 -16.30 12.19
C GLU A 50 -4.37 -15.53 12.29
N VAL A 51 -3.26 -16.20 11.98
CA VAL A 51 -1.94 -15.56 11.91
C VAL A 51 -1.95 -14.47 10.84
N PHE A 52 -1.35 -13.32 11.12
CA PHE A 52 -1.18 -12.24 10.14
C PHE A 52 -0.53 -12.80 8.87
N ARG A 53 -1.10 -12.43 7.72
CA ARG A 53 -0.50 -12.70 6.42
C ARG A 53 0.21 -11.44 5.92
N PRO A 54 1.18 -11.57 5.00
CA PRO A 54 1.81 -10.40 4.38
C PRO A 54 0.75 -9.46 3.81
N GLY A 55 0.80 -8.17 4.16
CA GLY A 55 -0.22 -7.19 3.81
C GLY A 55 -0.45 -7.05 2.31
N ILE A 56 0.57 -7.33 1.49
CA ILE A 56 0.44 -7.29 0.03
C ILE A 56 -0.61 -8.29 -0.50
N LEU A 57 -0.84 -9.41 0.20
CA LEU A 57 -1.86 -10.38 -0.19
C LEU A 57 -3.27 -9.76 -0.10
N VAL A 58 -3.49 -8.93 0.92
CA VAL A 58 -4.74 -8.18 1.12
C VAL A 58 -4.91 -7.10 0.04
N ILE A 59 -3.84 -6.39 -0.29
CA ILE A 59 -3.88 -5.39 -1.37
C ILE A 59 -4.23 -6.05 -2.72
N ILE A 60 -3.60 -7.18 -3.05
CA ILE A 60 -3.92 -7.91 -4.29
C ILE A 60 -5.38 -8.36 -4.29
N GLU A 61 -5.87 -8.85 -3.15
CA GLU A 61 -7.26 -9.26 -2.99
C GLU A 61 -8.25 -8.11 -3.29
N ASP A 62 -7.99 -6.92 -2.73
CA ASP A 62 -8.88 -5.76 -2.87
C ASP A 62 -8.78 -5.12 -4.25
N VAL A 63 -7.56 -4.91 -4.77
CA VAL A 63 -7.34 -4.33 -6.11
C VAL A 63 -7.96 -5.21 -7.19
N VAL A 64 -7.72 -6.52 -7.15
CA VAL A 64 -8.27 -7.42 -8.18
C VAL A 64 -9.78 -7.63 -8.02
N ALA A 65 -10.31 -7.52 -6.80
CA ALA A 65 -11.76 -7.56 -6.60
C ALA A 65 -12.45 -6.35 -7.25
N VAL A 66 -11.85 -5.16 -7.14
CA VAL A 66 -12.36 -3.93 -7.75
C VAL A 66 -12.14 -3.92 -9.26
N ASP A 67 -10.89 -4.07 -9.70
CA ASP A 67 -10.51 -3.88 -11.12
C ASP A 67 -10.84 -5.10 -11.98
N GLY A 68 -10.85 -6.30 -11.40
CA GLY A 68 -11.14 -7.53 -12.11
C GLY A 68 -12.63 -7.86 -12.20
N ALA A 69 -13.50 -7.08 -11.53
CA ALA A 69 -14.91 -7.42 -11.29
C ALA A 69 -15.10 -8.85 -10.75
N ARG A 70 -14.07 -9.38 -10.06
CA ARG A 70 -14.07 -10.75 -9.54
C ARG A 70 -14.32 -10.72 -8.05
N ASP A 71 -15.54 -11.09 -7.71
CA ASP A 71 -16.04 -11.16 -6.34
C ASP A 71 -15.37 -12.30 -5.53
N LYS A 72 -16.02 -12.78 -4.47
CA LYS A 72 -15.54 -13.81 -3.51
C LYS A 72 -14.84 -15.04 -4.13
N ALA A 73 -15.16 -15.44 -5.34
CA ALA A 73 -14.54 -16.58 -6.02
C ALA A 73 -13.03 -16.38 -6.24
N TYR A 74 -12.60 -15.17 -6.60
CA TYR A 74 -11.17 -14.87 -6.77
C TYR A 74 -10.44 -14.95 -5.44
N ARG A 75 -11.05 -14.40 -4.38
CA ARG A 75 -10.51 -14.40 -3.02
C ARG A 75 -10.26 -15.83 -2.53
N ALA A 76 -11.23 -16.71 -2.69
CA ALA A 76 -11.10 -18.13 -2.34
C ALA A 76 -9.98 -18.81 -3.16
N ALA A 77 -9.91 -18.58 -4.47
CA ALA A 77 -8.87 -19.16 -5.32
C ALA A 77 -7.46 -18.67 -4.94
N LEU A 78 -7.30 -17.39 -4.61
CA LEU A 78 -6.05 -16.80 -4.17
C LEU A 78 -5.57 -17.42 -2.85
N LEU A 79 -6.47 -17.57 -1.86
CA LEU A 79 -6.14 -18.19 -0.59
C LEU A 79 -5.79 -19.68 -0.74
N THR A 80 -6.50 -20.41 -1.59
CA THR A 80 -6.17 -21.82 -1.92
C THR A 80 -4.78 -21.93 -2.55
N ARG A 81 -4.45 -21.05 -3.49
CA ARG A 81 -3.11 -21.01 -4.11
C ARG A 81 -2.03 -20.67 -3.10
N TYR A 82 -2.32 -19.72 -2.20
CA TYR A 82 -1.41 -19.35 -1.12
C TYR A 82 -1.15 -20.52 -0.18
N ALA A 83 -2.18 -21.28 0.21
CA ALA A 83 -2.03 -22.46 1.05
C ALA A 83 -1.29 -23.61 0.33
N ALA A 84 -1.51 -23.79 -0.98
CA ALA A 84 -0.99 -24.93 -1.74
C ALA A 84 0.50 -24.79 -2.13
N SER A 85 1.08 -23.59 -2.15
CA SER A 85 2.42 -23.36 -2.71
C SER A 85 3.32 -22.52 -1.82
N VAL A 86 4.33 -23.17 -1.22
CA VAL A 86 5.40 -22.50 -0.46
C VAL A 86 6.16 -21.49 -1.33
N ARG A 87 6.35 -21.79 -2.62
CA ARG A 87 7.00 -20.86 -3.56
C ARG A 87 6.19 -19.59 -3.73
N PHE A 88 4.86 -19.71 -3.80
CA PHE A 88 3.98 -18.55 -3.89
C PHE A 88 3.98 -17.75 -2.58
N GLN A 89 4.02 -18.40 -1.42
CA GLN A 89 4.14 -17.71 -0.13
C GLN A 89 5.41 -16.87 -0.05
N ARG A 90 6.56 -17.43 -0.45
CA ARG A 90 7.85 -16.72 -0.50
C ARG A 90 7.83 -15.55 -1.49
N LEU A 91 7.17 -15.70 -2.63
CA LEU A 91 6.98 -14.62 -3.60
C LEU A 91 6.18 -13.47 -2.98
N ILE A 92 5.05 -13.78 -2.33
CA ILE A 92 4.20 -12.80 -1.66
C ILE A 92 4.97 -12.10 -0.53
N GLU A 93 5.77 -12.83 0.24
CA GLU A 93 6.63 -12.24 1.26
C GLU A 93 7.68 -11.29 0.66
N ALA A 94 8.39 -11.71 -0.39
CA ALA A 94 9.38 -10.86 -1.06
C ALA A 94 8.73 -9.60 -1.65
N LEU A 95 7.55 -9.74 -2.24
CA LEU A 95 6.78 -8.62 -2.79
C LEU A 95 6.33 -7.66 -1.67
N ASN A 96 5.92 -8.19 -0.53
CA ASN A 96 5.55 -7.39 0.64
C ASN A 96 6.72 -6.52 1.12
N TRP A 97 7.92 -7.09 1.22
CA TRP A 97 9.12 -6.34 1.63
C TRP A 97 9.58 -5.34 0.59
N PHE A 98 9.55 -5.72 -0.69
CA PHE A 98 9.89 -4.82 -1.79
C PHE A 98 9.01 -3.56 -1.79
N TRP A 99 7.69 -3.72 -1.72
CA TRP A 99 6.76 -2.58 -1.68
C TRP A 99 6.73 -1.86 -0.34
N GLY A 100 6.85 -2.58 0.77
CA GLY A 100 6.86 -1.99 2.11
C GLY A 100 8.06 -1.08 2.31
N LEU A 101 9.28 -1.62 2.18
CA LEU A 101 10.51 -0.87 2.37
C LEU A 101 10.74 0.14 1.25
N GLY A 102 10.47 -0.26 -0.01
CA GLY A 102 10.60 0.62 -1.17
C GLY A 102 9.63 1.81 -1.09
N GLY A 103 8.38 1.57 -0.72
CA GLY A 103 7.36 2.61 -0.54
C GLY A 103 7.70 3.57 0.60
N CYS A 104 8.14 3.06 1.76
CA CYS A 104 8.62 3.90 2.85
C CYS A 104 9.81 4.78 2.44
N LEU A 105 10.83 4.17 1.83
CA LEU A 105 12.03 4.89 1.40
C LEU A 105 11.67 5.97 0.38
N MET A 106 10.91 5.62 -0.65
CA MET A 106 10.51 6.56 -1.70
C MET A 106 9.64 7.69 -1.13
N GLY A 107 8.66 7.37 -0.29
CA GLY A 107 7.79 8.38 0.33
C GLY A 107 8.57 9.38 1.20
N VAL A 108 9.53 8.90 2.00
CA VAL A 108 10.39 9.77 2.82
C VAL A 108 11.30 10.64 1.94
N LEU A 109 11.88 10.08 0.86
CA LEU A 109 12.69 10.83 -0.08
C LEU A 109 11.89 11.93 -0.77
N LEU A 110 10.66 11.64 -1.21
CA LEU A 110 9.78 12.64 -1.83
C LEU A 110 9.42 13.76 -0.85
N ILE A 111 9.10 13.43 0.40
CA ILE A 111 8.84 14.44 1.45
C ILE A 111 10.09 15.31 1.68
N ALA A 112 11.28 14.71 1.76
CA ALA A 112 12.53 15.44 1.95
C ALA A 112 12.82 16.39 0.77
N VAL A 113 12.61 15.93 -0.47
CA VAL A 113 12.75 16.76 -1.68
C VAL A 113 11.75 17.92 -1.67
N ILE A 114 10.46 17.65 -1.44
CA ILE A 114 9.41 18.68 -1.35
C ILE A 114 9.75 19.72 -0.26
N SER A 115 10.34 19.28 0.85
CA SER A 115 10.73 20.16 1.96
C SER A 115 11.95 21.02 1.62
N SER A 116 12.86 20.52 0.78
CA SER A 116 14.11 21.20 0.39
C SER A 116 13.95 22.21 -0.74
N VAL A 117 12.91 22.08 -1.58
CA VAL A 117 12.67 22.99 -2.71
C VAL A 117 12.14 24.34 -2.21
N ARG A 118 12.90 25.42 -2.41
CA ARG A 118 12.50 26.78 -2.01
C ARG A 118 11.44 27.41 -2.92
N ASP A 119 11.42 27.03 -4.20
CA ASP A 119 10.46 27.55 -5.18
C ASP A 119 9.09 26.87 -5.06
N GLN A 120 8.04 27.67 -4.91
CA GLN A 120 6.64 27.24 -4.78
C GLN A 120 5.93 27.13 -6.15
N THR A 121 6.68 27.06 -7.25
CA THR A 121 6.13 27.29 -8.60
C THR A 121 5.66 26.01 -9.30
N PHE A 122 6.10 24.83 -8.85
CA PHE A 122 5.76 23.55 -9.49
C PHE A 122 5.31 22.50 -8.48
N ALA A 123 4.08 21.98 -8.66
CA ALA A 123 3.63 20.79 -7.97
C ALA A 123 4.08 19.58 -8.79
N PHE A 124 4.84 18.68 -8.18
CA PHE A 124 5.23 17.42 -8.80
C PHE A 124 4.37 16.30 -8.21
N GLY A 125 3.36 15.88 -8.97
CA GLY A 125 2.71 14.58 -8.78
C GLY A 125 3.25 13.64 -9.85
N LEU A 126 4.17 12.72 -9.51
CA LEU A 126 4.48 11.61 -10.40
C LEU A 126 3.39 10.55 -10.23
N GLY A 127 2.27 10.81 -10.89
CA GLY A 127 1.14 9.91 -11.04
C GLY A 127 0.28 10.43 -12.18
N GLU A 128 0.46 9.89 -13.39
CA GLU A 128 -0.62 9.94 -14.36
C GLU A 128 -1.74 9.04 -13.85
N PHE A 129 -2.69 9.63 -13.13
CA PHE A 129 -4.03 9.06 -13.01
C PHE A 129 -4.99 10.12 -13.54
N SER A 130 -5.02 10.24 -14.87
CA SER A 130 -6.11 10.88 -15.59
C SER A 130 -7.38 10.08 -15.34
N VAL A 131 -8.11 10.41 -14.28
CA VAL A 131 -9.53 10.10 -14.16
C VAL A 131 -10.25 11.43 -14.26
N LEU A 132 -10.60 11.75 -15.51
CA LEU A 132 -11.71 12.61 -15.87
C LEU A 132 -12.99 11.99 -15.29
N ILE A 133 -13.58 12.64 -14.30
CA ILE A 133 -15.03 12.69 -14.09
C ILE A 133 -15.37 14.17 -13.88
#